data_AF-A0AAU2YUJ6-F1
#
_entry.id   AF-A0AAU2YUJ6-F1
#
_cell.length_a   1.000
_cell.length_b   1.000
_cell.length_c   1.000
_cell.angle_alpha   90.00
_cell.angle_beta   90.00
_cell.angle_gamma   90.00
#
_symmetry.space_group_name_H-M   'P 1'
#
loop_
_entity.id
_entity.type
_entity.pdbx_description
1 polymer ?
#
loop_
_entity_poly.entity_id
_entity_poly.type
_entity_poly.pdbx_seq_one_letter_code
_entity_poly.pdbx_strand_id
1 'polypeptide(L)'
;MTAPEPTIVATSGGHRAGGRTGVMFDALVHHAVDLSGAHGRRPRVMYVGTAIGDAEHFTARMAEAGRTADFDLTPLNLFPMPNMEDVGVGLVYRGTELVEAVTEVPGKGSYVVGRGGDKTVE
;
A
#
# COMPACT_ATOMS: atom_id res chain seq x y z
N MET A 1 -1.02 -4.11 -18.37
CA MET A 1 0.04 -5.14 -18.52
C MET A 1 0.40 -5.61 -17.12
N THR A 2 0.58 -6.92 -16.91
CA THR A 2 1.06 -7.47 -15.64
C THR A 2 2.58 -7.36 -15.57
N ALA A 3 3.13 -7.03 -14.41
CA ALA A 3 4.57 -7.04 -14.19
C ALA A 3 5.11 -8.47 -14.01
N PRO A 4 6.32 -8.77 -14.51
CA PRO A 4 6.91 -10.12 -14.37
C PRO A 4 7.39 -10.43 -12.95
N GLU A 5 7.57 -9.40 -12.11
CA GLU A 5 8.12 -9.49 -10.75
C GLU A 5 7.43 -8.47 -9.83
N PRO A 6 7.54 -8.61 -8.49
CA PRO A 6 7.05 -7.62 -7.54
C PRO A 6 7.53 -6.22 -7.92
N THR A 7 6.60 -5.28 -8.07
CA THR A 7 6.89 -3.96 -8.64
C THR A 7 6.46 -2.86 -7.69
N ILE A 8 7.34 -1.87 -7.53
CA ILE A 8 7.06 -0.67 -6.75
C ILE A 8 6.75 0.49 -7.70
N VAL A 9 5.59 1.11 -7.51
CA VAL A 9 5.17 2.30 -8.26
C VAL A 9 5.25 3.52 -7.34
N ALA A 10 6.23 4.40 -7.60
CA ALA A 10 6.37 5.68 -6.90
C ALA A 10 5.69 6.78 -7.73
N THR A 11 4.72 7.47 -7.14
CA THR A 11 3.92 8.47 -7.83
C THR A 11 3.51 9.62 -6.91
N SER A 12 3.35 10.82 -7.48
CA SER A 12 2.83 12.02 -6.80
C SER A 12 1.29 12.16 -6.90
N GLY A 13 0.60 11.14 -7.42
CA GLY A 13 -0.84 11.16 -7.65
C GLY A 13 -1.53 9.80 -7.43
N GLY A 14 -2.72 9.64 -8.01
CA GLY A 14 -3.50 8.40 -7.93
C GLY A 14 -4.88 8.54 -7.31
N HIS A 15 -5.22 9.74 -6.84
CA HIS A 15 -6.53 10.06 -6.27
C HIS A 15 -7.13 11.27 -6.98
N ARG A 16 -8.46 11.29 -7.10
CA ARG A 16 -9.22 12.44 -7.59
C ARG A 16 -10.46 12.66 -6.75
N ALA A 17 -11.04 13.86 -6.83
CA ALA A 17 -12.34 14.14 -6.23
C ALA A 17 -13.44 13.29 -6.90
N GLY A 18 -14.35 12.74 -6.10
CA GLY A 18 -15.50 12.00 -6.59
C GLY A 18 -16.70 12.90 -6.85
N GLY A 19 -17.62 12.45 -7.72
CA GLY A 19 -18.88 13.16 -7.96
C GLY A 19 -19.90 13.00 -6.83
N ARG A 20 -19.90 11.83 -6.17
CA ARG A 20 -20.77 11.50 -5.02
C ARG A 20 -20.00 10.97 -3.80
N THR A 21 -18.68 10.90 -3.91
CA THR A 21 -17.76 10.38 -2.89
C THR A 21 -16.68 11.42 -2.62
N GLY A 22 -16.08 11.39 -1.44
CA GLY A 22 -15.01 12.35 -1.10
C GLY A 22 -13.76 12.17 -1.96
N VAL A 23 -13.42 10.91 -2.29
CA VAL A 23 -12.26 10.56 -3.12
C VAL A 23 -12.61 9.37 -4.03
N MET A 24 -11.91 9.28 -5.15
CA MET A 24 -11.91 8.13 -6.06
C MET A 24 -10.47 7.79 -6.43
N PHE A 25 -10.22 6.52 -6.73
CA PHE A 25 -8.98 6.09 -7.37
C PHE A 25 -8.93 6.58 -8.82
N ASP A 26 -7.75 7.04 -9.23
CA ASP A 26 -7.48 7.53 -10.57
C ASP A 26 -6.52 6.57 -11.31
N ALA A 27 -6.20 6.90 -12.57
CA ALA A 27 -5.50 6.05 -13.52
C ALA A 27 -4.25 5.36 -12.96
N LEU A 28 -3.48 6.03 -12.08
CA LEU A 28 -2.26 5.46 -11.51
C LEU A 28 -2.52 4.33 -10.51
N VAL A 29 -3.61 4.39 -9.73
CA VAL A 29 -3.98 3.29 -8.83
C VAL A 29 -4.49 2.09 -9.63
N HIS A 30 -5.30 2.35 -10.67
CA HIS A 30 -5.73 1.29 -11.59
C HIS A 30 -4.55 0.67 -12.33
N HIS A 31 -3.57 1.47 -12.75
CA HIS A 31 -2.35 0.98 -13.38
C HIS A 31 -1.53 0.09 -12.43
N ALA A 32 -1.39 0.48 -11.16
CA ALA A 32 -0.73 -0.37 -10.16
C ALA A 32 -1.45 -1.71 -9.94
N VAL A 33 -2.79 -1.70 -9.95
CA VAL A 33 -3.60 -2.93 -9.90
C VAL A 33 -3.39 -3.78 -11.15
N ASP A 34 -3.36 -3.20 -12.34
CA ASP A 34 -3.09 -3.92 -13.59
C ASP A 34 -1.71 -4.58 -13.58
N LEU A 35 -0.69 -3.88 -13.07
CA LEU A 35 0.67 -4.40 -12.91
C LEU A 35 0.71 -5.59 -11.93
N SER A 36 -0.13 -5.59 -10.89
CA SER A 36 -0.19 -6.69 -9.91
C SER A 36 -0.71 -8.03 -10.49
N GLY A 37 -1.33 -8.00 -11.68
CA GLY A 37 -1.89 -9.19 -12.30
C GLY A 37 -3.17 -9.71 -11.66
N ALA A 38 -3.84 -8.90 -10.83
CA ALA A 38 -5.10 -9.23 -10.17
C ALA A 38 -6.30 -9.22 -11.15
N HIS A 39 -6.21 -10.04 -12.20
CA HIS A 39 -7.24 -10.21 -13.23
C HIS A 39 -8.24 -11.31 -12.84
N GLY A 40 -9.51 -11.16 -13.23
CA GLY A 40 -10.54 -12.19 -13.05
C GLY A 40 -11.06 -12.38 -11.61
N ARG A 41 -10.65 -11.50 -10.68
CA ARG A 41 -11.14 -11.43 -9.31
C ARG A 41 -11.06 -9.99 -8.81
N ARG A 42 -11.76 -9.67 -7.71
CA ARG A 42 -11.58 -8.39 -7.03
C ARG A 42 -10.12 -8.23 -6.57
N PRO A 43 -9.44 -7.12 -6.91
CA PRO A 43 -8.12 -6.80 -6.41
C PRO A 43 -8.14 -6.63 -4.89
N ARG A 44 -7.17 -7.24 -4.20
CA ARG A 44 -6.98 -7.05 -2.76
C ARG A 44 -5.98 -5.94 -2.54
N VAL A 45 -6.38 -4.88 -1.84
CA VAL A 45 -5.56 -3.68 -1.63
C VAL A 45 -5.42 -3.42 -0.13
N MET A 46 -4.19 -3.33 0.37
CA MET A 46 -3.94 -2.85 1.72
C MET A 46 -3.75 -1.33 1.68
N TYR A 47 -4.45 -0.61 2.54
CA TYR A 47 -4.24 0.83 2.73
C TYR A 47 -3.48 1.08 4.03
N VAL A 48 -2.38 1.84 3.95
CA VAL A 48 -1.57 2.27 5.09
C VAL A 48 -1.62 3.80 5.17
N GLY A 49 -2.26 4.33 6.21
CA GLY A 49 -2.60 5.75 6.34
C GLY A 49 -1.70 6.56 7.25
N THR A 50 -0.52 6.03 7.63
CA THR A 50 0.32 6.58 8.70
C THR A 50 0.83 7.99 8.45
N ALA A 51 0.95 8.41 7.18
CA ALA A 51 1.31 9.79 6.82
C ALA A 51 0.29 10.85 7.30
N ILE A 52 -0.95 10.43 7.55
CA ILE A 52 -2.05 11.27 8.08
C ILE A 52 -2.42 10.78 9.50
N GLY A 53 -1.58 9.96 10.13
CA GLY A 53 -1.82 9.41 11.47
C GLY A 53 -3.01 8.46 11.56
N ASP A 54 -3.30 7.70 10.50
CA ASP A 54 -4.42 6.74 10.43
C ASP A 54 -5.80 7.37 10.73
N ALA A 55 -5.99 8.64 10.34
CA ALA A 55 -7.22 9.36 10.61
C ALA A 55 -8.47 8.63 10.07
N GLU A 56 -9.41 8.31 10.96
CA GLU A 56 -10.60 7.49 10.65
C GLU A 56 -11.40 8.00 9.46
N HIS A 57 -11.55 9.32 9.34
CA HIS A 57 -12.29 9.93 8.24
C HIS A 57 -11.59 9.76 6.88
N PHE A 58 -10.25 9.70 6.85
CA PHE A 58 -9.51 9.38 5.62
C PHE A 58 -9.59 7.89 5.32
N THR A 59 -9.47 7.03 6.34
CA THR A 59 -9.67 5.59 6.19
C THR A 59 -11.04 5.27 5.60
N ALA A 60 -12.12 5.92 6.07
CA ALA A 60 -13.47 5.76 5.53
C ALA A 60 -13.57 6.21 4.05
N ARG A 61 -12.92 7.32 3.67
CA ARG A 61 -12.86 7.79 2.27
C ARG A 61 -12.14 6.78 1.37
N MET A 62 -11.03 6.20 1.83
CA MET A 62 -10.28 5.20 1.08
C MET A 62 -11.07 3.90 0.93
N ALA A 63 -11.77 3.46 1.98
CA ALA A 63 -12.68 2.32 1.92
C ALA A 63 -13.84 2.55 0.93
N GLU A 64 -14.41 3.76 0.90
CA GLU A 64 -15.42 4.13 -0.11
C GLU A 64 -14.86 4.15 -1.55
N ALA A 65 -13.65 4.65 -1.74
CA ALA A 65 -12.97 4.62 -3.04
C ALA A 65 -12.72 3.18 -3.51
N GLY A 66 -12.23 2.31 -2.62
CA GLY A 66 -12.05 0.88 -2.90
C GLY A 66 -13.36 0.20 -3.29
N ARG A 67 -14.43 0.42 -2.51
CA ARG A 67 -15.76 -0.11 -2.84
C ARG A 67 -16.28 0.38 -4.20
N THR A 68 -16.04 1.65 -4.55
CA THR A 68 -16.47 2.24 -5.84
C THR A 68 -15.65 1.70 -7.01
N ALA A 69 -14.37 1.40 -6.78
CA ALA A 69 -13.46 0.80 -7.78
C ALA A 69 -13.58 -0.74 -7.89
N ASP A 70 -14.49 -1.36 -7.12
CA ASP A 70 -14.64 -2.82 -7.00
C ASP A 70 -13.39 -3.54 -6.43
N PHE A 71 -12.68 -2.89 -5.52
CA PHE A 71 -11.50 -3.44 -4.83
C PHE A 71 -11.87 -3.90 -3.41
N ASP A 72 -11.28 -5.03 -3.01
CA ASP A 72 -11.29 -5.50 -1.63
C ASP A 72 -10.19 -4.77 -0.86
N LEU A 73 -10.53 -3.57 -0.37
CA LEU A 73 -9.61 -2.73 0.39
C LEU A 73 -9.66 -3.03 1.89
N THR A 74 -8.50 -3.33 2.48
CA THR A 74 -8.32 -3.51 3.93
C THR A 74 -7.45 -2.37 4.46
N PRO A 75 -7.94 -1.55 5.40
CA PRO A 75 -7.09 -0.60 6.12
C PRO A 75 -6.26 -1.29 7.20
N LEU A 76 -4.95 -1.05 7.18
CA LEU A 76 -4.06 -1.34 8.30
C LEU A 76 -3.91 -0.05 9.13
N ASN A 77 -4.48 -0.07 10.33
CA ASN A 77 -4.29 1.00 11.30
C ASN A 77 -3.16 0.59 12.25
N LEU A 78 -2.20 1.48 12.48
CA LEU A 78 -1.06 1.26 13.35
C LEU A 78 -1.07 2.17 14.58
N PHE A 79 -1.84 3.25 14.56
CA PHE A 79 -2.02 4.15 15.71
C PHE A 79 -3.36 3.92 16.44
N PRO A 80 -3.36 3.83 17.79
CA PRO A 80 -2.19 3.72 18.67
C PRO A 80 -1.58 2.30 18.69
N MET A 81 -2.29 1.32 18.13
CA MET A 81 -1.85 -0.06 18.01
C MET A 81 -2.41 -0.71 16.73
N PRO A 82 -1.75 -1.75 16.21
CA PRO A 82 -2.26 -2.55 15.11
C PRO A 82 -3.69 -3.07 15.31
N ASN A 83 -4.52 -2.96 14.29
CA ASN A 83 -5.86 -3.57 14.25
C ASN A 83 -5.85 -5.03 13.74
N MET A 84 -4.67 -5.58 13.45
CA MET A 84 -4.46 -6.93 12.92
C MET A 84 -3.42 -7.64 13.79
N GLU A 85 -3.59 -8.95 14.00
CA GLU A 85 -2.66 -9.78 14.79
C GLU A 85 -1.28 -9.87 14.13
N ASP A 86 -1.26 -10.07 12.80
CA ASP A 86 -0.05 -10.08 11.98
C ASP A 86 -0.03 -8.88 11.03
N VAL A 87 0.96 -8.01 11.20
CA VAL A 87 1.22 -6.84 10.34
C VAL A 87 2.35 -7.08 9.33
N GLY A 88 2.89 -8.30 9.28
CA GLY A 88 3.93 -8.74 8.35
C GLY A 88 5.34 -8.65 8.94
N VAL A 89 6.18 -7.82 8.34
CA VAL A 89 7.60 -7.67 8.73
C VAL A 89 7.79 -6.31 9.39
N GLY A 90 8.24 -6.32 10.64
CA GLY A 90 8.62 -5.13 11.38
C GLY A 90 10.02 -4.66 10.98
N LEU A 91 10.21 -3.34 10.87
CA LEU A 91 11.49 -2.73 10.53
C LEU A 91 12.10 -2.07 11.77
N VAL A 92 13.31 -2.49 12.14
CA VAL A 92 14.05 -1.96 13.29
C VAL A 92 15.05 -0.92 12.81
N TYR A 93 14.84 0.32 13.23
CA TYR A 93 15.73 1.43 12.93
C TYR A 93 16.53 1.87 14.15
N ARG A 94 17.79 2.26 13.94
CA ARG A 94 18.59 3.03 14.89
C ARG A 94 18.78 4.43 14.32
N GLY A 95 18.03 5.39 14.83
CA GLY A 95 17.91 6.69 14.17
C GLY A 95 17.22 6.51 12.81
N THR A 96 17.91 6.82 11.71
CA THR A 96 17.43 6.60 10.34
C THR A 96 18.08 5.40 9.65
N GLU A 97 18.96 4.67 10.33
CA GLU A 97 19.61 3.49 9.80
C GLU A 97 18.71 2.26 10.01
N LEU A 98 18.37 1.56 8.94
CA LEU A 98 17.68 0.27 9.04
C LEU A 98 18.70 -0.79 9.50
N VAL A 99 18.46 -1.38 10.67
CA VAL A 99 19.36 -2.35 11.30
C VAL A 99 18.88 -3.79 11.09
N GLU A 100 17.56 -4.00 11.12
CA GLU A 100 16.99 -5.35 11.04
C GLU A 100 15.56 -5.32 10.51
N ALA A 101 15.15 -6.41 9.85
CA ALA A 101 13.77 -6.69 9.52
C ALA A 101 13.35 -7.99 10.23
N VAL A 102 12.32 -7.90 11.07
CA VAL A 102 11.91 -8.97 11.99
C VAL A 102 10.50 -9.44 11.65
N THR A 103 10.28 -10.75 11.66
CA THR A 103 8.97 -11.35 11.46
C THR A 103 8.88 -12.66 12.23
N GLU A 104 7.68 -12.96 12.74
CA GLU A 104 7.39 -14.22 13.41
C GLU A 104 6.97 -15.31 12.41
N VAL A 105 6.73 -14.94 11.15
CA VAL A 105 6.20 -15.84 10.11
C VAL A 105 7.31 -16.26 9.15
N PRO A 106 7.63 -17.57 9.06
CA PRO A 106 8.63 -18.07 8.13
C PRO A 106 8.36 -17.69 6.67
N GLY A 107 9.40 -17.27 5.95
CA GLY A 107 9.31 -16.92 4.53
C GLY A 107 8.75 -15.52 4.23
N LYS A 108 8.47 -14.70 5.25
CA LYS A 108 8.21 -13.26 5.06
C LYS A 108 9.52 -12.48 5.00
N GLY A 109 9.52 -11.39 4.23
CA GLY A 109 10.68 -10.54 4.05
C GLY A 109 10.28 -9.09 3.74
N SER A 110 11.26 -8.21 3.82
CA SER A 110 11.16 -6.80 3.43
C SER A 110 12.23 -6.48 2.40
N TYR A 111 12.02 -5.40 1.65
CA TYR A 111 12.93 -4.94 0.61
C TYR A 111 13.50 -3.56 0.97
N VAL A 112 14.76 -3.31 0.64
CA VAL A 112 15.40 -1.98 0.79
C VAL A 112 15.58 -1.37 -0.57
N VAL A 113 14.75 -0.38 -0.88
CA VAL A 113 14.76 0.22 -2.21
C VAL A 113 15.78 1.35 -2.28
N GLY A 114 16.83 1.14 -3.07
CA GLY A 114 17.88 2.12 -3.32
C GLY A 114 17.78 2.74 -4.71
N ARG A 115 18.39 3.92 -4.88
CA ARG A 115 18.59 4.50 -6.21
C ARG A 115 19.85 3.92 -6.85
N GLY A 116 19.72 3.26 -8.00
CA GLY A 116 20.82 2.80 -8.85
C GLY A 116 20.88 3.59 -10.15
N GLY A 117 21.47 4.78 -10.13
CA GLY A 117 21.50 5.69 -11.29
C GLY A 117 20.09 6.23 -11.63
N ASP A 118 19.62 6.00 -12.86
CA ASP A 118 18.24 6.30 -13.29
C ASP A 118 17.28 5.11 -13.09
N LYS A 119 17.72 4.06 -12.39
CA LYS A 119 16.92 2.87 -12.08
C LYS A 119 16.76 2.69 -10.57
N THR A 120 15.69 2.02 -10.18
CA THR A 120 15.47 1.55 -8.82
C THR A 120 16.17 0.19 -8.66
N VAL A 121 16.95 0.00 -7.60
CA VAL A 121 17.57 -1.28 -7.24
C VAL A 121 17.00 -1.76 -5.90
N GLU A 122 16.82 -3.07 -5.78
CA GLU A 122 16.30 -3.76 -4.58
C GLU A 122 17.44 -4.27 -3.69
#